data_AF-A0A2A9L6Y0-F1
#
_entry.id   AF-A0A2A9L6Y0-F1
#
_cell.length_a   1.000
_cell.length_b   1.000
_cell.length_c   1.000
_cell.angle_alpha   90.00
_cell.angle_beta   90.00
_cell.angle_gamma   90.00
#
_symmetry.space_group_name_H-M   'P 1'
#
loop_
_entity.id
_entity.type
_entity.pdbx_description
1 polymer ?
#
loop_
_entity_poly.entity_id
_entity_poly.type
_entity_poly.pdbx_seq_one_letter_code
_entity_poly.pdbx_strand_id
1 'polypeptide(L)'
;MNASPQPDVSLDEPPICPNMTDSAFRKRILELRDEAVEITLQRRRELMQWNPAAEARVIEWFGSANMDARRKLATGLDALARVMARLGPRNFVRVGSDADRATGCLPNMKNVDVEVAHVCRPDTATHTIAINLPFCSLPERSAGNLSSQQLTIVHECAHFADTFDAGDHPAAYGRSACAQFAKRYPGMAIGNADNIAWFILAR
;
A
#
# COMPACT_ATOMS: atom_id res chain seq x y z
N MET A 1 -6.13 38.70 8.29
CA MET A 1 -5.23 37.68 7.73
C MET A 1 -6.10 36.77 6.88
N ASN A 2 -6.05 36.95 5.55
CA ASN A 2 -6.89 36.20 4.60
C ASN A 2 -6.37 34.77 4.48
N ALA A 3 -7.26 33.80 4.65
CA ALA A 3 -7.00 32.42 4.27
C ALA A 3 -6.81 32.35 2.75
N SER A 4 -5.70 31.76 2.31
CA SER A 4 -5.46 31.44 0.91
C SER A 4 -6.60 30.57 0.38
N PRO A 5 -7.09 30.78 -0.86
CA PRO A 5 -8.09 29.91 -1.43
C PRO A 5 -7.50 28.52 -1.61
N GLN A 6 -8.19 27.51 -1.05
CA GLN A 6 -7.92 26.12 -1.36
C GLN A 6 -8.11 25.94 -2.88
N PRO A 7 -7.18 25.28 -3.60
CA PRO A 7 -7.37 25.02 -5.01
C PRO A 7 -8.61 24.15 -5.17
N ASP A 8 -9.53 24.68 -5.98
CA ASP A 8 -10.82 24.11 -6.34
C ASP A 8 -10.61 22.70 -6.93
N VAL A 9 -11.22 21.69 -6.31
CA VAL A 9 -11.30 20.36 -6.91
C VAL A 9 -12.20 20.53 -8.12
N SER A 10 -11.61 20.49 -9.33
CA SER A 10 -12.34 20.60 -10.59
C SER A 10 -13.56 19.66 -10.56
N LEU A 11 -14.77 20.24 -10.51
CA LEU A 11 -16.03 19.50 -10.47
C LEU A 11 -16.36 18.80 -11.81
N ASP A 12 -15.56 19.07 -12.85
CA ASP A 12 -15.75 18.54 -14.20
C ASP A 12 -15.05 17.20 -14.43
N GLU A 13 -14.18 16.75 -13.52
CA GLU A 13 -13.60 15.42 -13.62
C GLU A 13 -14.60 14.35 -13.10
N PRO A 14 -14.72 13.21 -13.80
CA PRO A 14 -15.54 12.11 -13.28
C PRO A 14 -15.05 11.68 -11.89
N PRO A 15 -15.90 11.04 -11.07
CA PRO A 15 -15.49 10.55 -9.75
C PRO A 15 -14.52 9.37 -9.87
N ILE A 16 -13.49 9.29 -9.01
CA ILE A 16 -12.45 8.24 -9.05
C ILE A 16 -13.07 6.85 -9.21
N CYS A 17 -14.07 6.57 -8.37
CA CYS A 17 -14.91 5.38 -8.48
C CYS A 17 -16.30 5.72 -9.01
N PRO A 18 -16.74 5.17 -10.16
CA PRO A 18 -18.02 5.50 -10.78
C PRO A 18 -19.27 5.19 -9.93
N ASN A 19 -19.13 4.28 -8.96
CA ASN A 19 -20.22 3.84 -8.08
C ASN A 19 -20.39 4.70 -6.82
N MET A 20 -19.60 5.76 -6.63
CA MET A 20 -19.70 6.65 -5.48
C MET A 20 -19.22 8.07 -5.79
N THR A 21 -19.56 9.02 -4.92
CA THR A 21 -19.03 10.39 -5.05
C THR A 21 -17.57 10.46 -4.63
N ASP A 22 -16.84 11.44 -5.15
CA ASP A 22 -15.44 11.68 -4.80
C ASP A 22 -15.24 11.95 -3.30
N SER A 23 -16.19 12.65 -2.66
CA SER A 23 -16.18 12.87 -1.22
C SER A 23 -16.33 11.57 -0.43
N ALA A 24 -17.23 10.69 -0.87
CA ALA A 24 -17.43 9.38 -0.24
C ALA A 24 -16.20 8.48 -0.41
N PHE A 25 -15.58 8.48 -1.60
CA PHE A 25 -14.31 7.79 -1.84
C PHE A 25 -13.21 8.31 -0.91
N ARG A 26 -13.01 9.62 -0.86
CA ARG A 26 -11.97 10.27 -0.04
C ARG A 26 -12.16 10.00 1.45
N LYS A 27 -13.40 10.02 1.95
CA LYS A 27 -13.69 9.64 3.33
C LYS A 27 -13.30 8.19 3.61
N ARG A 28 -13.79 7.26 2.77
CA ARG A 28 -13.53 5.82 2.92
C ARG A 28 -12.03 5.50 2.88
N ILE A 29 -11.30 6.03 1.89
CA ILE A 29 -9.88 5.68 1.73
C ILE A 29 -9.05 6.15 2.92
N LEU A 30 -9.38 7.30 3.50
CA LEU A 30 -8.70 7.80 4.70
C LEU A 30 -9.03 6.97 5.94
N GLU A 31 -10.28 6.53 6.12
CA GLU A 31 -10.65 5.61 7.20
C GLU A 31 -9.88 4.27 7.11
N LEU A 32 -9.78 3.69 5.91
CA LEU A 32 -9.03 2.45 5.69
C LEU A 32 -7.53 2.64 5.91
N ARG A 33 -6.98 3.77 5.47
CA ARG A 33 -5.59 4.17 5.68
C ARG A 33 -5.30 4.33 7.18
N ASP A 34 -6.16 5.01 7.93
CA ASP A 34 -5.94 5.28 9.36
C ASP A 34 -5.92 3.97 10.15
N GLU A 35 -6.84 3.05 9.87
CA GLU A 35 -6.82 1.71 10.44
C GLU A 35 -5.54 0.94 10.07
N ALA A 36 -5.09 1.03 8.80
CA ALA A 36 -3.86 0.38 8.37
C ALA A 36 -2.61 0.94 9.08
N VAL A 37 -2.58 2.24 9.38
CA VAL A 37 -1.52 2.86 10.20
C VAL A 37 -1.50 2.24 11.60
N GLU A 38 -2.66 2.13 12.25
CA GLU A 38 -2.76 1.54 13.59
C GLU A 38 -2.27 0.08 13.63
N ILE A 39 -2.70 -0.72 12.64
CA ILE A 39 -2.26 -2.12 12.51
C ILE A 39 -0.75 -2.19 12.26
N THR A 40 -0.20 -1.34 11.39
CA THR A 40 1.24 -1.30 11.10
C THR A 40 2.05 -0.97 12.35
N LEU A 41 1.60 0.02 13.14
CA LEU A 41 2.23 0.35 14.42
C LEU A 41 2.12 -0.78 15.44
N GLN A 42 1.00 -1.51 15.45
CA GLN A 42 0.84 -2.70 16.27
C GLN A 42 1.84 -3.81 15.87
N ARG A 43 1.99 -4.11 14.57
CA ARG A 43 2.99 -5.07 14.08
C ARG A 43 4.41 -4.66 14.44
N ARG A 44 4.72 -3.36 14.38
CA ARG A 44 6.02 -2.85 14.83
C ARG A 44 6.24 -3.11 16.32
N ARG A 45 5.24 -2.85 17.18
CA ARG A 45 5.35 -3.14 18.63
C ARG A 45 5.58 -4.62 18.90
N GLU A 46 4.83 -5.50 18.24
CA GLU A 46 4.98 -6.95 18.35
C GLU A 46 6.37 -7.41 17.91
N LEU A 47 6.89 -6.86 16.81
CA LEU A 47 8.24 -7.13 16.32
C LEU A 47 9.33 -6.67 17.30
N MET A 48 9.11 -5.57 18.02
CA MET A 48 10.04 -5.08 19.05
C MET A 48 10.01 -5.95 20.30
N GLN A 49 8.84 -6.45 20.70
CA GLN A 49 8.71 -7.40 21.81
C GLN A 49 9.31 -8.77 21.48
N TRP A 50 9.23 -9.17 20.21
CA TRP A 50 9.78 -10.44 19.70
C TRP A 50 9.25 -11.68 20.44
N ASN A 51 7.92 -11.80 20.47
CA ASN A 51 7.27 -12.99 20.98
C ASN A 51 7.17 -14.10 19.90
N PRO A 52 6.90 -15.36 20.28
CA PRO A 52 6.80 -16.47 19.32
C PRO A 52 5.77 -16.26 18.20
N ALA A 53 4.69 -15.50 18.47
CA ALA A 53 3.68 -15.21 17.45
C ALA A 53 4.20 -14.22 16.38
N ALA A 54 4.95 -13.20 16.81
CA ALA A 54 5.61 -12.27 15.90
C ALA A 54 6.66 -12.98 15.04
N GLU A 55 7.47 -13.86 15.64
CA GLU A 55 8.43 -14.67 14.91
C GLU A 55 7.75 -15.59 13.88
N ALA A 56 6.72 -16.33 14.30
CA ALA A 56 5.96 -17.21 13.39
C ALA A 56 5.36 -16.43 12.21
N ARG A 57 4.86 -15.22 12.47
CA ARG A 57 4.33 -14.35 11.41
C ARG A 57 5.43 -13.87 10.46
N VAL A 58 6.60 -13.49 10.97
CA VAL A 58 7.74 -13.14 10.11
C VAL A 58 8.15 -14.33 9.23
N ILE A 59 8.17 -15.55 9.78
CA ILE A 59 8.46 -16.77 9.02
C ILE A 59 7.37 -17.03 7.97
N GLU A 60 6.10 -16.85 8.30
CA GLU A 60 4.98 -17.07 7.36
C GLU A 60 5.11 -16.19 6.11
N TRP A 61 5.41 -14.91 6.30
CA TRP A 61 5.39 -13.92 5.21
C TRP A 61 6.74 -13.64 4.57
N PHE A 62 7.84 -13.99 5.23
CA PHE A 62 9.19 -13.73 4.73
C PHE A 62 10.14 -14.93 4.78
N GLY A 63 9.70 -16.08 5.31
CA GLY A 63 10.43 -17.35 5.31
C GLY A 63 11.66 -17.42 6.23
N SER A 64 12.11 -16.30 6.79
CA SER A 64 13.22 -16.24 7.75
C SER A 64 13.02 -15.10 8.76
N ALA A 65 13.26 -15.39 10.04
CA ALA A 65 13.16 -14.45 11.15
C ALA A 65 14.54 -14.00 11.68
N ASN A 66 15.53 -13.89 10.81
CA ASN A 66 16.87 -13.47 11.21
C ASN A 66 16.94 -11.97 11.61
N MET A 67 18.07 -11.57 12.19
CA MET A 67 18.25 -10.21 12.71
C MET A 67 18.18 -9.12 11.63
N ASP A 68 18.61 -9.43 10.40
CA ASP A 68 18.54 -8.48 9.28
C ASP A 68 17.10 -8.27 8.82
N ALA A 69 16.31 -9.36 8.74
CA ALA A 69 14.89 -9.30 8.45
C ALA A 69 14.16 -8.47 9.50
N ARG A 70 14.45 -8.71 10.78
CA ARG A 70 13.86 -7.94 11.89
C ARG A 70 14.20 -6.45 11.80
N ARG A 71 15.47 -6.11 11.50
CA ARG A 71 15.90 -4.71 11.34
C ARG A 71 15.20 -4.04 10.17
N LYS A 72 15.17 -4.70 9.01
CA LYS A 72 14.51 -4.19 7.80
C LYS A 72 13.02 -3.96 8.05
N LEU A 73 12.33 -4.90 8.69
CA LEU A 73 10.93 -4.76 9.06
C LEU A 73 10.71 -3.62 10.06
N ALA A 74 11.53 -3.50 11.10
CA ALA A 74 11.36 -2.44 12.10
C ALA A 74 11.50 -1.04 11.49
N THR A 75 12.51 -0.83 10.63
CA THR A 75 12.72 0.45 9.92
C THR A 75 11.63 0.70 8.89
N GLY A 76 11.30 -0.29 8.07
CA GLY A 76 10.31 -0.15 7.01
C GLY A 76 8.90 0.07 7.54
N LEU A 77 8.46 -0.65 8.58
CA LEU A 77 7.13 -0.45 9.20
C LEU A 77 6.97 0.95 9.78
N ASP A 78 8.03 1.48 10.38
CA ASP A 78 8.05 2.82 10.95
C ASP A 78 7.95 3.90 9.85
N ALA A 79 8.71 3.72 8.75
CA ALA A 79 8.64 4.60 7.59
C ALA A 79 7.29 4.53 6.87
N LEU A 80 6.78 3.32 6.64
CA LEU A 80 5.48 3.07 6.02
C LEU A 80 4.34 3.71 6.81
N ALA A 81 4.30 3.49 8.14
CA ALA A 81 3.29 4.10 8.99
C ALA A 81 3.35 5.63 8.95
N ARG A 82 4.55 6.22 8.95
CA ARG A 82 4.75 7.67 8.81
C ARG A 82 4.23 8.21 7.48
N VAL A 83 4.54 7.54 6.37
CA VAL A 83 4.10 7.95 5.03
C VAL A 83 2.58 7.83 4.92
N MET A 84 2.02 6.66 5.27
CA MET A 84 0.58 6.45 5.26
C MET A 84 -0.14 7.52 6.08
N ALA A 85 0.29 7.79 7.32
CA ALA A 85 -0.32 8.80 8.20
C ALA A 85 -0.32 10.24 7.64
N ARG A 86 0.55 10.56 6.67
CA ARG A 86 0.57 11.87 6.00
C ARG A 86 -0.25 11.94 4.72
N LEU A 87 -0.69 10.81 4.17
CA LEU A 87 -1.56 10.79 2.99
C LEU A 87 -2.87 11.51 3.30
N GLY A 88 -3.17 12.54 2.54
CA GLY A 88 -4.46 13.21 2.52
C GLY A 88 -5.28 12.85 1.28
N PRO A 89 -6.47 13.44 1.12
CA PRO A 89 -7.33 13.16 -0.02
C PRO A 89 -6.64 13.37 -1.37
N ARG A 90 -5.77 14.38 -1.48
CA ARG A 90 -5.08 14.75 -2.73
C ARG A 90 -4.03 13.75 -3.20
N ASN A 91 -3.59 12.85 -2.32
CA ASN A 91 -2.59 11.83 -2.65
C ASN A 91 -3.21 10.69 -3.46
N PHE A 92 -4.53 10.52 -3.41
CA PHE A 92 -5.26 9.53 -4.19
C PHE A 92 -5.87 10.21 -5.41
N VAL A 93 -5.37 9.83 -6.59
CA VAL A 93 -5.74 10.45 -7.86
C VAL A 93 -6.23 9.39 -8.84
N ARG A 94 -6.88 9.82 -9.93
CA ARG A 94 -7.21 8.91 -11.02
C ARG A 94 -5.96 8.60 -11.84
N VAL A 95 -5.81 7.35 -12.29
CA VAL A 95 -4.86 6.99 -13.36
C VAL A 95 -5.05 7.91 -14.58
N GLY A 96 -3.95 8.42 -15.11
CA GLY A 96 -3.95 9.33 -16.25
C GLY A 96 -4.49 10.72 -15.94
N SER A 97 -4.63 11.12 -14.67
CA SER A 97 -4.80 12.53 -14.31
C SER A 97 -3.50 13.33 -14.49
N ASP A 98 -3.58 14.66 -14.46
CA ASP A 98 -2.36 15.50 -14.52
C ASP A 98 -1.42 15.24 -13.34
N ALA A 99 -1.96 14.98 -12.15
CA ALA A 99 -1.17 14.63 -10.97
C ALA A 99 -0.43 13.30 -11.16
N ASP A 100 -1.09 12.28 -11.71
CA ASP A 100 -0.45 11.00 -12.04
C ASP A 100 0.66 11.18 -13.09
N ARG A 101 0.36 11.89 -14.19
CA ARG A 101 1.35 12.21 -15.24
C ARG A 101 2.54 12.98 -14.69
N ALA A 102 2.33 13.90 -13.75
CA ALA A 102 3.37 14.73 -13.15
C ALA A 102 4.39 13.91 -12.33
N THR A 103 4.04 12.70 -11.88
CA THR A 103 5.00 11.81 -11.21
C THR A 103 6.12 11.34 -12.14
N GLY A 104 5.87 11.33 -13.47
CA GLY A 104 6.85 10.88 -14.47
C GLY A 104 7.00 9.36 -14.57
N CYS A 105 6.32 8.57 -13.72
CA CYS A 105 6.24 7.12 -13.83
C CYS A 105 4.85 6.71 -14.32
N LEU A 106 4.66 6.59 -15.63
CA LEU A 106 3.41 6.03 -16.17
C LEU A 106 3.48 4.50 -16.22
N PRO A 107 2.37 3.79 -15.93
CA PRO A 107 2.35 2.34 -15.91
C PRO A 107 2.68 1.77 -17.30
N ASN A 108 3.28 0.59 -17.29
CA ASN A 108 3.62 -0.12 -18.52
C ASN A 108 2.29 -0.57 -19.17
N MET A 109 1.98 -0.09 -20.37
CA MET A 109 0.64 -0.22 -21.01
C MET A 109 0.18 -1.67 -21.31
N LYS A 110 0.91 -2.69 -20.86
CA LYS A 110 0.63 -4.10 -21.18
C LYS A 110 -0.49 -4.73 -20.33
N ASN A 111 -0.78 -4.22 -19.13
CA ASN A 111 -1.73 -4.85 -18.18
C ASN A 111 -2.65 -3.85 -17.46
N VAL A 112 -2.93 -2.70 -18.07
CA VAL A 112 -3.71 -1.60 -17.46
C VAL A 112 -5.10 -2.06 -16.99
N ASP A 113 -5.68 -3.10 -17.60
CA ASP A 113 -7.01 -3.58 -17.26
C ASP A 113 -7.09 -4.39 -15.94
N VAL A 114 -5.94 -4.79 -15.38
CA VAL A 114 -5.87 -5.65 -14.16
C VAL A 114 -5.24 -4.91 -12.98
N GLU A 115 -4.37 -3.95 -13.25
CA GLU A 115 -3.73 -3.11 -12.24
C GLU A 115 -4.79 -2.28 -11.50
N VAL A 116 -4.88 -2.46 -10.18
CA VAL A 116 -5.90 -1.79 -9.34
C VAL A 116 -5.45 -0.38 -8.94
N ALA A 117 -4.14 -0.18 -8.75
CA ALA A 117 -3.51 1.09 -8.46
C ALA A 117 -2.03 1.01 -8.86
N HIS A 118 -1.38 2.17 -8.92
CA HIS A 118 0.07 2.24 -9.09
C HIS A 118 0.65 3.48 -8.40
N VAL A 119 1.96 3.45 -8.18
CA VAL A 119 2.75 4.59 -7.72
C VAL A 119 4.03 4.76 -8.52
N CYS A 120 4.60 5.95 -8.45
CA CYS A 120 5.97 6.21 -8.87
C CYS A 120 6.90 6.00 -7.67
N ARG A 121 7.67 4.91 -7.65
CA ARG A 121 8.66 4.61 -6.60
C ARG A 121 9.50 5.81 -6.12
N PRO A 122 10.08 6.65 -7.00
CA PRO A 122 10.86 7.82 -6.57
C PRO A 122 10.02 9.02 -6.11
N ASP A 123 8.70 9.02 -6.25
CA ASP A 123 7.80 10.08 -5.75
C ASP A 123 7.66 10.03 -4.22
N THR A 124 8.71 10.49 -3.55
CA THR A 124 8.78 10.63 -2.09
C THR A 124 8.37 12.02 -1.61
N ALA A 125 8.09 12.94 -2.53
CA ALA A 125 7.69 14.31 -2.22
C ALA A 125 6.16 14.43 -2.10
N THR A 126 5.43 13.81 -3.01
CA THR A 126 3.96 13.84 -3.00
C THR A 126 3.34 12.52 -2.60
N HIS A 127 4.03 11.39 -2.71
CA HIS A 127 3.47 10.07 -2.40
C HIS A 127 2.11 9.85 -3.10
N THR A 128 2.08 10.10 -4.42
CA THR A 128 0.88 10.01 -5.24
C THR A 128 0.55 8.56 -5.54
N ILE A 129 -0.70 8.17 -5.29
CA ILE A 129 -1.27 6.85 -5.56
C ILE A 129 -2.36 7.03 -6.61
N ALA A 130 -2.11 6.49 -7.79
CA ALA A 130 -3.06 6.52 -8.89
C ALA A 130 -3.98 5.30 -8.80
N ILE A 131 -5.29 5.55 -8.78
CA ILE A 131 -6.33 4.55 -8.58
C ILE A 131 -6.99 4.25 -9.92
N ASN A 132 -7.10 2.96 -10.24
CA ASN A 132 -7.74 2.47 -11.45
C ASN A 132 -9.12 1.88 -11.13
N LEU A 133 -9.96 1.71 -12.16
CA LEU A 133 -11.35 1.26 -12.00
C LEU A 133 -11.49 -0.10 -11.28
N PRO A 134 -10.62 -1.12 -11.49
CA PRO A 134 -10.74 -2.39 -10.79
C PRO A 134 -10.67 -2.27 -9.25
N PHE A 135 -9.98 -1.25 -8.71
CA PHE A 135 -9.95 -0.97 -7.27
C PHE A 135 -11.33 -0.74 -6.66
N CYS A 136 -12.21 -0.08 -7.42
CA CYS A 136 -13.55 0.32 -6.97
C CYS A 136 -14.49 -0.88 -6.75
N SER A 137 -14.11 -2.05 -7.24
CA SER A 137 -14.83 -3.32 -7.08
C SER A 137 -14.21 -4.21 -5.99
N LEU A 138 -13.07 -3.83 -5.42
CA LEU A 138 -12.46 -4.57 -4.31
C LEU A 138 -13.29 -4.42 -3.03
N PRO A 139 -13.33 -5.45 -2.16
CA PRO A 139 -13.85 -5.27 -0.82
C PRO A 139 -13.00 -4.24 -0.07
N GLU A 140 -13.59 -3.54 0.90
CA GLU A 140 -12.87 -2.54 1.69
C GLU A 140 -11.70 -3.16 2.48
N ARG A 141 -11.91 -4.36 3.03
CA ARG A 141 -10.94 -5.12 3.84
C ARG A 141 -10.82 -6.55 3.36
N SER A 142 -9.63 -7.12 3.49
CA SER A 142 -9.37 -8.49 3.06
C SER A 142 -10.07 -9.50 3.95
N ALA A 143 -10.75 -10.47 3.33
CA ALA A 143 -11.32 -11.64 3.97
C ALA A 143 -10.78 -12.90 3.28
N GLY A 144 -10.16 -13.80 4.05
CA GLY A 144 -9.50 -14.99 3.51
C GLY A 144 -8.34 -14.61 2.59
N ASN A 145 -8.45 -14.97 1.30
CA ASN A 145 -7.42 -14.76 0.27
C ASN A 145 -7.68 -13.53 -0.64
N LEU A 146 -8.80 -12.81 -0.43
CA LEU A 146 -9.18 -11.72 -1.31
C LEU A 146 -8.36 -10.45 -1.01
N SER A 147 -7.78 -9.86 -2.05
CA SER A 147 -7.23 -8.51 -1.99
C SER A 147 -8.33 -7.49 -1.67
N SER A 148 -7.94 -6.33 -1.16
CA SER A 148 -8.86 -5.30 -0.71
C SER A 148 -8.31 -3.91 -0.93
N GLN A 149 -9.18 -2.91 -0.84
CA GLN A 149 -8.80 -1.51 -0.91
C GLN A 149 -7.75 -1.16 0.14
N GLN A 150 -7.94 -1.59 1.39
CA GLN A 150 -6.97 -1.38 2.46
C GLN A 150 -5.62 -2.04 2.16
N LEU A 151 -5.63 -3.26 1.63
CA LEU A 151 -4.41 -3.97 1.27
C LEU A 151 -3.64 -3.27 0.15
N THR A 152 -4.35 -2.78 -0.87
CA THR A 152 -3.74 -1.99 -1.94
C THR A 152 -3.09 -0.72 -1.40
N ILE A 153 -3.71 0.02 -0.47
CA ILE A 153 -3.06 1.22 0.13
C ILE A 153 -1.70 0.85 0.73
N VAL A 154 -1.65 -0.23 1.51
CA VAL A 154 -0.41 -0.69 2.17
C VAL A 154 0.63 -1.16 1.15
N HIS A 155 0.18 -1.90 0.13
CA HIS A 155 1.00 -2.36 -1.00
C HIS A 155 1.65 -1.18 -1.72
N GLU A 156 0.85 -0.22 -2.19
CA GLU A 156 1.33 0.96 -2.91
C GLU A 156 2.31 1.79 -2.07
N CYS A 157 2.01 1.95 -0.77
CA CYS A 157 2.91 2.68 0.12
C CYS A 157 4.24 1.96 0.35
N ALA A 158 4.30 0.63 0.23
CA ALA A 158 5.53 -0.14 0.39
C ALA A 158 6.50 0.06 -0.79
N HIS A 159 6.00 0.49 -1.95
CA HIS A 159 6.84 0.77 -3.11
C HIS A 159 7.67 2.04 -3.00
N PHE A 160 7.21 3.06 -2.27
CA PHE A 160 7.94 4.33 -2.18
C PHE A 160 9.38 4.15 -1.67
N ALA A 161 10.31 4.88 -2.29
CA ALA A 161 11.74 4.72 -1.99
C ALA A 161 12.13 5.14 -0.57
N ASP A 162 11.30 5.95 0.10
CA ASP A 162 11.48 6.34 1.50
C ASP A 162 10.73 5.43 2.50
N THR A 163 10.17 4.29 2.05
CA THR A 163 9.54 3.26 2.90
C THR A 163 10.31 1.94 2.89
N PHE A 164 9.77 0.89 2.28
CA PHE A 164 10.42 -0.41 2.08
C PHE A 164 11.19 -0.48 0.77
N ASP A 165 10.96 0.46 -0.14
CA ASP A 165 11.54 0.43 -1.48
C ASP A 165 11.25 -0.93 -2.14
N ALA A 166 10.02 -1.44 -1.95
CA ALA A 166 9.62 -2.78 -2.37
C ALA A 166 9.34 -2.83 -3.87
N GLY A 167 9.51 -3.99 -4.49
CA GLY A 167 9.08 -4.27 -5.86
C GLY A 167 7.93 -5.28 -5.87
N ASP A 168 7.45 -5.58 -7.08
CA ASP A 168 6.49 -6.65 -7.30
C ASP A 168 7.16 -7.89 -7.89
N HIS A 169 6.93 -9.02 -7.23
CA HIS A 169 7.28 -10.31 -7.79
C HIS A 169 6.04 -10.99 -8.38
N PRO A 170 6.05 -11.33 -9.68
CA PRO A 170 4.88 -11.90 -10.36
C PRO A 170 4.47 -13.27 -9.81
N ALA A 171 5.35 -13.96 -9.09
CA ALA A 171 5.06 -15.22 -8.40
C ALA A 171 4.50 -15.03 -6.98
N ALA A 172 4.31 -13.79 -6.54
CA ALA A 172 4.01 -13.42 -5.16
C ALA A 172 2.86 -12.40 -5.09
N TYR A 173 1.77 -12.66 -5.81
CA TYR A 173 0.56 -11.85 -5.80
C TYR A 173 -0.60 -12.61 -5.13
N GLY A 174 -1.19 -12.02 -4.09
CA GLY A 174 -2.22 -12.61 -3.24
C GLY A 174 -1.68 -13.47 -2.10
N ARG A 175 -2.51 -13.68 -1.08
CA ARG A 175 -2.16 -14.32 0.21
C ARG A 175 -1.42 -15.65 0.06
N SER A 176 -2.04 -16.61 -0.62
CA SER A 176 -1.48 -17.96 -0.75
C SER A 176 -0.17 -17.98 -1.53
N ALA A 177 -0.07 -17.17 -2.59
CA ALA A 177 1.14 -17.07 -3.40
C ALA A 177 2.28 -16.43 -2.59
N CYS A 178 2.01 -15.36 -1.84
CA CYS A 178 2.96 -14.72 -0.95
C CYS A 178 3.54 -15.69 0.09
N ALA A 179 2.68 -16.47 0.76
CA ALA A 179 3.12 -17.45 1.77
C ALA A 179 3.95 -18.60 1.16
N GLN A 180 3.62 -19.05 -0.05
CA GLN A 180 4.43 -20.05 -0.77
C GLN A 180 5.74 -19.46 -1.26
N PHE A 181 5.72 -18.24 -1.77
CA PHE A 181 6.88 -17.51 -2.26
C PHE A 181 7.89 -17.27 -1.13
N ALA A 182 7.43 -16.88 0.06
CA ALA A 182 8.26 -16.69 1.24
C ALA A 182 9.06 -17.95 1.62
N LYS A 183 8.42 -19.12 1.56
CA LYS A 183 9.08 -20.41 1.86
C LYS A 183 10.19 -20.74 0.87
N ARG A 184 10.04 -20.35 -0.40
CA ARG A 184 10.97 -20.70 -1.48
C ARG A 184 12.05 -19.64 -1.72
N TYR A 185 11.72 -18.37 -1.51
CA TYR A 185 12.56 -17.22 -1.81
C TYR A 185 12.52 -16.17 -0.68
N PRO A 186 12.95 -16.52 0.55
CA PRO A 186 12.83 -15.64 1.72
C PRO A 186 13.53 -14.28 1.53
N GLY A 187 14.71 -14.28 0.90
CA GLY A 187 15.47 -13.06 0.62
C GLY A 187 14.77 -12.09 -0.36
N MET A 188 13.87 -12.60 -1.21
CA MET A 188 13.10 -11.79 -2.16
C MET A 188 11.75 -11.37 -1.55
N ALA A 189 11.12 -12.23 -0.73
CA ALA A 189 9.84 -11.96 -0.11
C ALA A 189 9.85 -10.70 0.77
N ILE A 190 10.96 -10.42 1.47
CA ILE A 190 11.11 -9.20 2.28
C ILE A 190 11.27 -7.91 1.47
N GLY A 191 11.40 -8.02 0.15
CA GLY A 191 11.38 -6.91 -0.80
C GLY A 191 10.13 -6.87 -1.67
N ASN A 192 9.14 -7.74 -1.43
CA ASN A 192 7.90 -7.81 -2.20
C ASN A 192 6.78 -7.01 -1.50
N ALA A 193 6.16 -6.07 -2.19
CA ALA A 193 5.13 -5.19 -1.63
C ALA A 193 3.94 -5.98 -1.09
N ASP A 194 3.51 -7.00 -1.83
CA ASP A 194 2.36 -7.83 -1.46
C ASP A 194 2.64 -8.68 -0.20
N ASN A 195 3.84 -9.26 -0.06
CA ASN A 195 4.25 -9.96 1.16
C ASN A 195 4.25 -9.01 2.38
N ILE A 196 4.70 -7.77 2.20
CA ILE A 196 4.69 -6.74 3.26
C ILE A 196 3.25 -6.40 3.65
N ALA A 197 2.37 -6.18 2.67
CA ALA A 197 0.97 -5.83 2.93
C ALA A 197 0.23 -6.95 3.66
N TRP A 198 0.42 -8.20 3.26
CA TRP A 198 -0.14 -9.36 3.96
C TRP A 198 0.48 -9.57 5.35
N PHE A 199 1.79 -9.37 5.51
CA PHE A 199 2.41 -9.37 6.84
C PHE A 199 1.76 -8.34 7.78
N ILE A 200 1.29 -7.21 7.27
CA ILE A 200 0.62 -6.20 8.10
C ILE A 200 -0.81 -6.64 8.40
N LEU A 201 -1.60 -6.93 7.36
CA LEU A 201 -3.06 -7.00 7.43
C LEU A 201 -3.66 -8.40 7.59
N ALA A 202 -2.89 -9.47 7.32
CA ALA A 202 -3.43 -10.83 7.43
C ALA A 202 -3.93 -11.10 8.86
N ARG A 203 -5.18 -11.53 8.96
CA ARG A 203 -5.80 -11.99 10.21
C ARG A 203 -5.64 -13.51 10.33
#